data_AF-A0A838IZK4-F1
#
_entry.id   AF-A0A838IZK4-F1
#
_cell.length_a   1.000
_cell.length_b   1.000
_cell.length_c   1.000
_cell.angle_alpha   90.00
_cell.angle_beta   90.00
_cell.angle_gamma   90.00
#
_symmetry.space_group_name_H-M   'P 1'
#
loop_
_entity.id
_entity.type
_entity.pdbx_description
1 polymer ?
#
loop_
_entity_poly.entity_id
_entity_poly.type
_entity_poly.pdbx_seq_one_letter_code
_entity_poly.pdbx_strand_id
1 'polypeptide(L)'
;MAQTVASKSFADRIQWEGRVKPALIILVIAAIAYAIGAFWMAPRTAAQGSTYVPAAFSALPLGSVMLVHEDGTGALLPVRVADTSTAREVGFRGVGESALDNTFVLYALTRETSNRASYVVDGIRAPIAFAAIGADGTVLSVTQAQLATTRVSIPDRHQWLLAATPATLERFGVGVGSTIDQSAIRKF
;
A
#
# COMPACT_ATOMS: atom_id res chain seq x y z
N MET A 1 46.20 -19.17 53.23
CA MET A 1 45.14 -18.30 52.69
C MET A 1 45.68 -16.87 52.66
N ALA A 2 46.12 -16.39 51.49
CA ALA A 2 46.47 -14.99 51.30
C ALA A 2 45.49 -14.44 50.26
N GLN A 3 44.57 -13.57 50.71
CA GLN A 3 43.75 -12.79 49.81
C GLN A 3 44.65 -11.76 49.15
N THR A 4 45.11 -12.05 47.94
CA THR A 4 45.70 -11.05 47.06
C THR A 4 44.58 -10.13 46.60
N VAL A 5 44.28 -9.09 47.40
CA VAL A 5 43.48 -7.96 46.92
C VAL A 5 44.33 -7.28 45.86
N ALA A 6 44.11 -7.63 44.60
CA ALA A 6 44.76 -7.00 43.46
C ALA A 6 44.37 -5.52 43.46
N SER A 7 45.18 -4.68 44.11
CA SER A 7 45.08 -3.23 44.01
C SER A 7 45.29 -2.89 42.54
N LYS A 8 44.22 -2.46 41.85
CA LYS A 8 44.29 -2.02 40.45
C LYS A 8 45.51 -1.13 40.27
N SER A 9 46.46 -1.58 39.46
CA SER A 9 47.73 -0.91 39.27
C SER A 9 47.49 0.52 38.79
N PHE A 10 48.27 1.48 39.28
CA PHE A 10 48.19 2.88 38.84
C PHE A 10 48.36 3.01 37.31
N ALA A 11 49.16 2.12 36.70
CA ALA A 11 49.33 2.04 35.25
C ALA A 11 48.04 1.57 34.54
N ASP A 12 47.31 0.61 35.12
CA ASP A 12 45.99 0.19 34.60
C ASP A 12 44.98 1.33 34.70
N ARG A 13 45.06 2.13 35.78
CA ARG A 13 44.19 3.30 35.97
C ARG A 13 44.49 4.40 34.94
N ILE A 14 45.76 4.64 34.61
CA ILE A 14 46.17 5.61 33.58
C ILE A 14 45.78 5.12 32.18
N GLN A 15 45.98 3.84 31.84
CA GLN A 15 45.52 3.31 30.56
C GLN A 15 43.99 3.33 30.44
N TRP A 16 43.29 3.00 31.53
CA TRP A 16 41.84 3.05 31.58
C TRP A 16 41.31 4.47 31.39
N GLU A 17 41.81 5.45 32.16
CA GLU A 17 41.38 6.84 32.10
C GLU A 17 41.85 7.55 30.81
N GLY A 18 43.07 7.27 30.35
CA GLY A 18 43.69 7.99 29.23
C GLY A 18 43.42 7.41 27.84
N ARG A 19 43.03 6.13 27.72
CA ARG A 19 42.80 5.48 26.41
C ARG A 19 41.45 4.77 26.31
N VAL A 20 41.08 3.99 27.32
CA VAL A 20 39.90 3.13 27.23
C VAL A 20 38.59 3.90 27.44
N LYS A 21 38.52 4.78 28.45
CA LYS A 21 37.35 5.63 28.73
C LYS A 21 37.00 6.55 27.54
N PRO A 22 37.95 7.30 26.94
CA PRO A 22 37.66 8.15 25.78
C PRO A 22 37.21 7.34 24.57
N ALA A 23 37.84 6.19 24.30
CA ALA A 23 37.44 5.31 23.21
C ALA A 23 36.03 4.76 23.39
N LEU A 24 35.66 4.33 24.61
CA LEU A 24 34.31 3.90 24.95
C LEU A 24 33.28 5.03 24.77
N ILE A 25 33.61 6.25 25.21
CA ILE A 25 32.73 7.41 25.02
C ILE A 25 32.49 7.67 23.53
N ILE A 26 33.56 7.66 22.72
CA ILE A 26 33.44 7.83 21.26
C ILE A 26 32.59 6.72 20.65
N LEU A 27 32.76 5.47 21.08
CA LEU A 27 32.02 4.33 20.56
C LEU A 27 30.53 4.40 20.94
N VAL A 28 30.22 4.82 22.17
CA VAL A 28 28.84 5.09 22.60
C VAL A 28 28.21 6.23 21.79
N ILE A 29 28.95 7.34 21.57
CA ILE A 29 28.47 8.45 20.75
C ILE A 29 28.23 7.99 19.30
N ALA A 30 29.13 7.20 18.73
CA ALA A 30 28.97 6.64 17.39
C ALA A 30 27.76 5.70 17.29
N ALA A 31 27.54 4.86 18.30
CA ALA A 31 26.38 3.98 18.36
C ALA A 31 25.06 4.77 18.46
N ILE A 32 25.03 5.83 19.27
CA ILE A 32 23.87 6.74 19.38
C ILE A 32 23.64 7.47 18.05
N ALA A 33 24.69 8.02 17.44
CA ALA A 33 24.60 8.71 16.15
C ALA A 33 24.10 7.77 15.04
N TYR A 34 24.57 6.52 15.02
CA TYR A 34 24.08 5.50 14.11
C TYR A 34 22.61 5.16 14.38
N ALA A 35 22.21 4.96 15.64
CA ALA A 35 20.82 4.66 15.99
C ALA A 35 19.87 5.79 15.59
N ILE A 36 20.27 7.05 15.82
CA ILE A 36 19.52 8.23 15.37
C ILE A 36 19.46 8.23 13.84
N GLY A 37 20.59 8.10 13.15
CA GLY A 37 20.63 8.07 11.68
C GLY A 37 19.74 6.97 11.08
N ALA A 38 19.81 5.75 11.64
CA ALA A 38 18.99 4.62 11.25
C ALA A 38 17.50 4.87 11.52
N PHE A 39 17.15 5.45 12.68
CA PHE A 39 15.76 5.79 13.01
C PHE A 39 15.15 6.78 11.99
N TRP A 40 15.92 7.75 11.51
CA TRP A 40 15.48 8.71 10.49
C TRP A 40 15.46 8.14 9.06
N MET A 41 16.32 7.15 8.76
CA MET A 41 16.45 6.56 7.43
C MET A 41 15.56 5.33 7.22
N ALA A 42 15.24 4.58 8.28
CA ALA A 42 14.43 3.37 8.20
C ALA A 42 13.03 3.61 7.59
N PRO A 43 12.28 4.67 7.94
CA PRO A 43 10.99 4.95 7.30
C PRO A 43 11.12 5.27 5.81
N ARG A 44 12.19 5.96 5.41
CA ARG A 44 12.43 6.36 4.02
C ARG A 44 12.81 5.18 3.14
N THR A 45 13.66 4.30 3.66
CA THR A 45 14.07 3.06 2.98
C THR A 45 12.91 2.08 2.90
N ALA A 46 12.08 1.96 3.95
CA ALA A 46 10.86 1.16 3.93
C ALA A 46 9.86 1.66 2.87
N ALA A 47 9.66 2.98 2.75
CA ALA A 47 8.78 3.57 1.75
C ALA A 47 9.23 3.34 0.29
N GLN A 48 10.46 2.91 0.07
CA GLN A 48 10.98 2.54 -1.26
C GLN A 48 10.83 1.05 -1.56
N GLY A 49 10.49 0.21 -0.58
CA GLY A 49 10.35 -1.23 -0.77
C GLY A 49 9.19 -1.62 -1.69
N SER A 50 9.33 -2.75 -2.38
CA SER A 50 8.28 -3.30 -3.27
C SER A 50 7.06 -3.84 -2.52
N THR A 51 7.20 -4.14 -1.23
CA THR A 51 6.13 -4.62 -0.35
C THR A 51 5.50 -3.49 0.49
N TYR A 52 5.92 -2.25 0.27
CA TYR A 52 5.47 -1.13 1.08
C TYR A 52 3.98 -0.84 0.87
N VAL A 53 3.25 -0.71 1.98
CA VAL A 53 1.85 -0.29 1.99
C VAL A 53 1.73 1.00 2.80
N PRO A 54 1.36 2.13 2.17
CA PRO A 54 1.11 3.38 2.86
C PRO A 54 0.02 3.25 3.93
N ALA A 55 0.19 3.94 5.06
CA ALA A 55 -0.80 3.91 6.16
C ALA A 55 -2.20 4.37 5.71
N ALA A 56 -2.28 5.36 4.81
CA ALA A 56 -3.56 5.79 4.25
C ALA A 56 -4.25 4.69 3.43
N PHE A 57 -3.47 3.86 2.72
CA PHE A 57 -3.98 2.71 1.97
C PHE A 57 -4.45 1.61 2.91
N SER A 58 -3.66 1.28 3.93
CA SER A 58 -4.01 0.23 4.88
C SER A 58 -5.21 0.58 5.76
N ALA A 59 -5.49 1.88 5.96
CA ALA A 59 -6.65 2.38 6.67
C ALA A 59 -7.96 2.33 5.87
N LEU A 60 -7.91 2.05 4.55
CA LEU A 60 -9.12 1.89 3.76
C LEU A 60 -9.93 0.68 4.27
N PRO A 61 -11.26 0.83 4.47
CA PRO A 61 -12.13 -0.27 4.88
C PRO A 61 -11.95 -1.49 4.00
N LEU A 62 -11.92 -2.67 4.61
CA LEU A 62 -11.92 -3.92 3.88
C LEU A 62 -13.35 -4.32 3.57
N GLY A 63 -13.53 -4.97 2.43
CA GLY A 63 -14.80 -5.54 2.04
C GLY A 63 -14.61 -6.73 1.13
N SER A 64 -15.73 -7.35 0.77
CA SER A 64 -15.76 -8.41 -0.22
C SER A 64 -16.82 -8.13 -1.26
N VAL A 65 -16.54 -8.50 -2.50
CA VAL A 65 -17.44 -8.35 -3.63
C VAL A 65 -17.55 -9.70 -4.33
N MET A 66 -18.77 -10.16 -4.61
CA MET A 66 -18.95 -11.34 -5.45
C MET A 66 -18.97 -10.89 -6.92
N LEU A 67 -18.03 -11.40 -7.69
CA LEU A 67 -18.02 -11.30 -9.14
C LEU A 67 -18.72 -12.53 -9.71
N VAL A 68 -19.65 -12.33 -10.63
CA VAL A 68 -20.31 -13.39 -11.40
C VAL A 68 -19.87 -13.25 -12.85
N HIS A 69 -19.23 -14.29 -13.36
CA HIS A 69 -18.79 -14.38 -14.74
C HIS A 69 -19.96 -14.74 -15.66
N GLU A 70 -19.78 -14.54 -16.97
CA GLU A 70 -20.78 -14.91 -17.98
C GLU A 70 -21.11 -16.41 -17.98
N ASP A 71 -20.16 -17.26 -17.56
CA ASP A 71 -20.35 -18.71 -17.44
C ASP A 71 -21.13 -19.14 -16.18
N GLY A 72 -21.58 -18.17 -15.36
CA GLY A 72 -22.33 -18.40 -14.13
C GLY A 72 -21.46 -18.76 -12.92
N THR A 73 -20.13 -18.78 -13.06
CA THR A 73 -19.21 -19.01 -11.94
C THR A 73 -19.01 -17.74 -11.12
N GLY A 74 -19.05 -17.87 -9.79
CA GLY A 74 -18.86 -16.77 -8.85
C GLY A 74 -17.49 -16.79 -8.19
N ALA A 75 -16.82 -15.64 -8.09
CA ALA A 75 -15.58 -15.46 -7.32
C ALA A 75 -15.73 -14.34 -6.30
N LEU A 76 -15.34 -14.62 -5.05
CA LEU A 76 -15.30 -13.60 -4.00
C LEU A 76 -13.97 -12.82 -4.08
N LEU A 77 -14.06 -11.52 -4.31
CA LEU A 77 -12.91 -10.62 -4.40
C LEU A 77 -12.76 -9.84 -3.09
N PRO A 78 -11.59 -9.91 -2.42
CA PRO A 78 -11.29 -9.01 -1.32
C PRO A 78 -10.99 -7.63 -1.88
N VAL A 79 -11.75 -6.61 -1.44
CA VAL A 79 -11.62 -5.24 -1.94
C VAL A 79 -11.35 -4.27 -0.81
N ARG A 80 -10.58 -3.21 -1.09
CA ARG A 80 -10.51 -2.00 -0.28
C ARG A 80 -11.62 -1.05 -0.74
N VAL A 81 -12.56 -0.72 0.14
CA VAL A 81 -13.72 0.08 -0.23
C VAL A 81 -13.43 1.57 -0.01
N ALA A 82 -13.46 2.34 -1.09
CA ALA A 82 -13.32 3.79 -1.09
C ALA A 82 -14.67 4.46 -1.39
N ASP A 83 -15.45 4.69 -0.34
CA ASP A 83 -16.81 5.24 -0.38
C ASP A 83 -16.89 6.75 -0.07
N THR A 84 -15.91 7.28 0.65
CA THR A 84 -15.78 8.73 0.92
C THR A 84 -14.91 9.42 -0.14
N SER A 85 -15.06 10.73 -0.30
CA SER A 85 -14.20 11.52 -1.21
C SER A 85 -12.72 11.37 -0.85
N THR A 86 -12.39 11.46 0.45
CA THR A 86 -11.02 11.30 0.96
C THR A 86 -10.46 9.91 0.68
N ALA A 87 -11.24 8.85 0.89
CA ALA A 87 -10.79 7.48 0.59
C ALA A 87 -10.51 7.28 -0.91
N ARG A 88 -11.32 7.89 -1.78
CA ARG A 88 -11.11 7.82 -3.25
C ARG A 88 -9.85 8.56 -3.71
N GLU A 89 -9.32 9.51 -2.94
CA GLU A 89 -8.06 10.19 -3.28
C GLU A 89 -6.81 9.36 -2.92
N VAL A 90 -6.95 8.35 -2.05
CA VAL A 90 -5.83 7.48 -1.65
C VAL A 90 -5.36 6.62 -2.83
N GLY A 91 -6.29 5.93 -3.49
CA GLY A 91 -6.01 5.05 -4.63
C GLY A 91 -4.86 4.09 -4.37
N PHE A 92 -3.94 3.93 -5.32
CA PHE A 92 -2.72 3.11 -5.17
C PHE A 92 -1.45 3.95 -4.96
N ARG A 93 -1.58 5.20 -4.50
CA ARG A 93 -0.47 6.15 -4.40
C ARG A 93 0.62 5.61 -3.46
N GLY A 94 1.82 5.38 -4.01
CA GLY A 94 2.98 4.96 -3.23
C GLY A 94 2.92 3.51 -2.73
N VAL A 95 1.93 2.71 -3.15
CA VAL A 95 1.91 1.27 -2.87
C VAL A 95 3.03 0.60 -3.68
N GLY A 96 3.80 -0.25 -3.02
CA GLY A 96 4.87 -1.01 -3.64
C GLY A 96 4.34 -2.03 -4.65
N GLU A 97 5.14 -2.32 -5.69
CA GLU A 97 4.73 -3.19 -6.80
C GLU A 97 4.22 -4.57 -6.36
N SER A 98 4.95 -5.25 -5.47
CA SER A 98 4.57 -6.56 -4.95
C SER A 98 3.34 -6.51 -4.03
N ALA A 99 3.05 -5.35 -3.41
CA ALA A 99 1.84 -5.18 -2.60
C ALA A 99 0.57 -4.97 -3.45
N LEU A 100 0.71 -4.66 -4.74
CA LEU A 100 -0.42 -4.53 -5.66
C LEU A 100 -0.98 -5.89 -6.11
N ASP A 101 -0.21 -6.96 -5.94
CA ASP A 101 -0.64 -8.31 -6.33
C ASP A 101 -1.86 -8.75 -5.53
N ASN A 102 -2.92 -9.17 -6.23
CA ASN A 102 -4.21 -9.58 -5.65
C ASN A 102 -4.89 -8.48 -4.80
N THR A 103 -4.51 -7.22 -4.97
CA THR A 103 -5.12 -6.09 -4.27
C THR A 103 -6.11 -5.37 -5.18
N PHE A 104 -7.33 -5.22 -4.69
CA PHE A 104 -8.39 -4.49 -5.37
C PHE A 104 -8.81 -3.27 -4.58
N VAL A 105 -9.12 -2.17 -5.28
CA VAL A 105 -9.75 -0.98 -4.70
C VAL A 105 -11.09 -0.76 -5.40
N LEU A 106 -12.17 -0.76 -4.63
CA LEU A 106 -13.51 -0.46 -5.11
C LEU A 106 -13.85 0.99 -4.76
N TYR A 107 -13.95 1.85 -5.77
CA TYR A 107 -14.47 3.19 -5.62
C TYR A 107 -15.99 3.11 -5.72
N ALA A 108 -16.66 3.27 -4.58
CA ALA A 108 -18.12 3.28 -4.52
C ALA A 108 -18.60 4.73 -4.57
N LEU A 109 -19.39 5.09 -5.58
CA LEU A 109 -20.01 6.40 -5.67
C LEU A 109 -21.41 6.36 -5.05
N THR A 110 -21.83 7.49 -4.48
CA THR A 110 -23.18 7.62 -3.90
C THR A 110 -24.28 7.63 -4.95
N ARG A 111 -23.94 7.96 -6.19
CA ARG A 111 -24.81 7.99 -7.36
C ARG A 111 -23.99 7.69 -8.61
N GLU A 112 -24.65 7.16 -9.62
CA GLU A 112 -24.06 6.98 -10.94
C GLU A 112 -23.54 8.33 -11.50
N THR A 113 -22.40 8.29 -12.17
CA THR A 113 -21.86 9.46 -12.84
C THR A 113 -22.76 9.87 -14.01
N SER A 114 -23.04 11.17 -14.12
CA SER A 114 -23.83 11.69 -15.24
C SER A 114 -22.99 11.92 -16.50
N ASN A 115 -21.68 12.10 -16.34
CA ASN A 115 -20.71 12.43 -17.39
C ASN A 115 -19.40 11.68 -17.15
N ARG A 116 -18.47 11.78 -18.11
CA ARG A 116 -17.08 11.32 -17.98
C ARG A 116 -16.49 11.76 -16.64
N ALA A 117 -15.97 10.80 -15.89
CA ALA A 117 -15.31 11.05 -14.61
C ALA A 117 -13.79 10.95 -14.75
N SER A 118 -13.07 11.74 -13.96
CA SER A 118 -11.61 11.71 -13.89
C SER A 118 -11.16 11.29 -12.51
N TYR A 119 -10.24 10.33 -12.45
CA TYR A 119 -9.67 9.81 -11.21
C TYR A 119 -8.18 10.12 -11.14
N VAL A 120 -7.72 10.52 -9.96
CA VAL A 120 -6.29 10.78 -9.72
C VAL A 120 -5.58 9.44 -9.53
N VAL A 121 -4.50 9.23 -10.28
CA VAL A 121 -3.71 7.98 -10.29
C VAL A 121 -2.22 8.28 -10.02
N ASP A 122 -1.94 9.44 -9.46
CA ASP A 122 -0.58 9.88 -9.20
C ASP A 122 0.16 8.98 -8.19
N GLY A 123 1.44 8.73 -8.48
CA GLY A 123 2.33 7.95 -7.62
C GLY A 123 2.14 6.43 -7.67
N ILE A 124 1.46 5.89 -8.71
CA ILE A 124 1.44 4.43 -8.94
C ILE A 124 2.82 3.91 -9.31
N ARG A 125 3.13 2.69 -8.85
CA ARG A 125 4.40 2.01 -9.13
C ARG A 125 4.29 0.87 -10.14
N ALA A 126 3.07 0.51 -10.55
CA ALA A 126 2.82 -0.45 -11.63
C ALA A 126 1.60 0.01 -12.45
N PRO A 127 1.38 -0.54 -13.65
CA PRO A 127 0.16 -0.28 -14.41
C PRO A 127 -1.08 -0.71 -13.64
N ILE A 128 -2.12 0.13 -13.66
CA ILE A 128 -3.41 -0.13 -13.00
C ILE A 128 -4.51 -0.11 -14.04
N ALA A 129 -5.37 -1.11 -14.02
CA ALA A 129 -6.58 -1.18 -14.81
C ALA A 129 -7.80 -0.79 -13.95
N PHE A 130 -8.74 -0.06 -14.57
CA PHE A 130 -9.95 0.47 -13.97
C PHE A 130 -11.15 -0.08 -14.73
N ALA A 131 -11.90 -0.97 -14.10
CA ALA A 131 -13.15 -1.51 -14.61
C ALA A 131 -14.33 -0.63 -14.17
N ALA A 132 -14.98 0.05 -15.12
CA ALA A 132 -16.16 0.88 -14.90
C ALA A 132 -17.40 0.00 -14.82
N ILE A 133 -18.18 0.14 -13.75
CA ILE A 133 -19.33 -0.73 -13.46
C ILE A 133 -20.59 0.13 -13.35
N GLY A 134 -21.58 -0.20 -14.18
CA GLY A 134 -22.89 0.47 -14.22
C GLY A 134 -23.68 0.26 -12.94
N ALA A 135 -24.77 1.03 -12.77
CA ALA A 135 -25.68 0.94 -11.61
C ALA A 135 -26.40 -0.42 -11.49
N ASP A 136 -26.37 -1.25 -12.53
CA ASP A 136 -26.86 -2.62 -12.61
C ASP A 136 -25.82 -3.67 -12.16
N GLY A 137 -24.57 -3.25 -11.93
CA GLY A 137 -23.47 -4.12 -11.52
C GLY A 137 -22.67 -4.68 -12.69
N THR A 138 -23.00 -4.34 -13.94
CA THR A 138 -22.31 -4.84 -15.12
C THR A 138 -21.04 -4.03 -15.38
N VAL A 139 -19.93 -4.72 -15.67
CA VAL A 139 -18.68 -4.08 -16.11
C VAL A 139 -18.85 -3.62 -17.56
N LEU A 140 -18.78 -2.31 -17.76
CA LEU A 140 -19.01 -1.64 -19.05
C LEU A 140 -17.73 -1.49 -19.86
N SER A 141 -16.63 -1.15 -19.20
CA SER A 141 -15.34 -0.93 -19.86
C SER A 141 -14.18 -1.13 -18.89
N VAL A 142 -13.00 -1.38 -19.45
CA VAL A 142 -11.74 -1.45 -18.69
C VAL A 142 -10.76 -0.46 -19.29
N THR A 143 -10.34 0.53 -18.50
CA THR A 143 -9.37 1.55 -18.91
C THR A 143 -8.06 1.35 -18.16
N GLN A 144 -6.92 1.38 -18.86
CA GLN A 144 -5.61 1.20 -18.24
C GLN A 144 -4.92 2.55 -18.01
N ALA A 145 -4.28 2.69 -16.86
CA ALA A 145 -3.33 3.74 -16.55
C ALA A 145 -1.91 3.17 -16.53
N GLN A 146 -1.02 3.77 -17.31
CA GLN A 146 0.39 3.43 -17.35
C GLN A 146 1.16 4.12 -16.23
N LEU A 147 2.39 3.69 -15.97
CA LEU A 147 3.29 4.42 -15.06
C LEU A 147 3.40 5.90 -15.47
N ALA A 148 3.55 6.78 -14.48
CA ALA A 148 3.54 8.25 -14.63
C ALA A 148 2.21 8.87 -15.07
N THR A 149 1.13 8.08 -15.25
CA THR A 149 -0.21 8.64 -15.43
C THR A 149 -0.67 9.32 -14.15
N THR A 150 -0.94 10.62 -14.21
CA THR A 150 -1.45 11.37 -13.04
C THR A 150 -2.97 11.33 -12.92
N ARG A 151 -3.67 11.11 -14.04
CA ARG A 151 -5.13 11.09 -14.11
C ARG A 151 -5.62 10.13 -15.19
N VAL A 152 -6.63 9.34 -14.87
CA VAL A 152 -7.35 8.50 -15.82
C VAL A 152 -8.76 9.07 -16.05
N SER A 153 -9.20 9.09 -17.30
CA SER A 153 -10.56 9.51 -17.66
C SER A 153 -11.38 8.29 -18.04
N ILE A 154 -12.49 8.07 -17.33
CA ILE A 154 -13.42 6.99 -17.59
C ILE A 154 -14.60 7.57 -18.37
N PRO A 155 -14.78 7.19 -19.64
CA PRO A 155 -15.80 7.77 -20.51
C PRO A 155 -17.21 7.35 -20.13
N ASP A 156 -17.37 6.14 -19.62
CA ASP A 156 -18.68 5.54 -19.34
C ASP A 156 -19.28 6.07 -18.04
N ARG A 157 -20.61 6.10 -18.01
CA ARG A 157 -21.37 6.34 -16.78
C ARG A 157 -21.27 5.09 -15.90
N HIS A 158 -20.93 5.29 -14.64
CA HIS A 158 -20.70 4.19 -13.71
C HIS A 158 -21.02 4.64 -12.29
N GLN A 159 -21.45 3.68 -11.46
CA GLN A 159 -21.66 3.90 -10.03
C GLN A 159 -20.52 3.30 -9.21
N TRP A 160 -19.86 2.28 -9.75
CA TRP A 160 -18.68 1.68 -9.14
C TRP A 160 -17.51 1.67 -10.12
N LEU A 161 -16.30 1.75 -9.57
CA LEU A 161 -15.06 1.57 -10.32
C LEU A 161 -14.20 0.59 -9.54
N LEU A 162 -13.79 -0.50 -10.18
CA LEU A 162 -12.88 -1.47 -9.58
C LEU A 162 -11.48 -1.26 -10.17
N ALA A 163 -10.49 -1.04 -9.32
CA ALA A 163 -9.12 -0.85 -9.74
C ALA A 163 -8.22 -1.96 -9.19
N ALA A 164 -7.37 -2.52 -10.05
CA ALA A 164 -6.33 -3.47 -9.70
C ALA A 164 -5.25 -3.49 -10.80
N THR A 165 -4.20 -4.30 -10.64
CA THR A 165 -3.26 -4.52 -11.76
C THR A 165 -3.98 -5.26 -12.91
N PRO A 166 -3.61 -5.02 -14.19
CA PRO A 166 -4.20 -5.73 -15.32
C PRO A 166 -4.17 -7.25 -15.16
N ALA A 167 -3.03 -7.79 -14.71
CA ALA A 167 -2.87 -9.22 -14.45
C ALA A 167 -3.78 -9.73 -13.34
N THR A 168 -4.07 -8.91 -12.32
CA THR A 168 -5.01 -9.26 -11.25
C THR A 168 -6.44 -9.28 -11.78
N LEU A 169 -6.88 -8.27 -12.53
CA LEU A 169 -8.23 -8.29 -13.13
C LEU A 169 -8.43 -9.50 -14.04
N GLU A 170 -7.46 -9.79 -14.90
CA GLU A 170 -7.50 -10.93 -15.82
C GLU A 170 -7.54 -12.27 -15.07
N ARG A 171 -6.68 -12.46 -14.06
CA ARG A 171 -6.65 -13.68 -13.24
C ARG A 171 -7.99 -13.98 -12.58
N PHE A 172 -8.69 -12.94 -12.14
CA PHE A 172 -9.99 -13.06 -11.49
C PHE A 172 -11.17 -12.89 -12.46
N GLY A 173 -10.90 -12.88 -13.77
CA GLY A 173 -11.91 -12.83 -14.84
C GLY A 173 -12.79 -11.58 -14.82
N VAL A 174 -12.30 -10.47 -14.26
CA VAL A 174 -12.97 -9.18 -14.35
C VAL A 174 -12.79 -8.63 -15.76
N GLY A 175 -13.82 -8.80 -16.59
CA GLY A 175 -13.87 -8.31 -17.96
C GLY A 175 -15.16 -7.54 -18.24
N VAL A 176 -15.26 -6.97 -19.45
CA VAL A 176 -16.52 -6.38 -19.93
C VAL A 176 -17.58 -7.48 -20.02
N GLY A 177 -18.79 -7.21 -19.51
CA GLY A 177 -19.88 -8.19 -19.44
C GLY A 177 -19.97 -8.96 -18.12
N SER A 178 -18.89 -9.02 -17.33
CA SER A 178 -18.94 -9.57 -15.97
C SER A 178 -19.86 -8.73 -15.08
N THR A 179 -20.50 -9.35 -14.09
CA THR A 179 -21.40 -8.66 -13.17
C THR A 179 -20.90 -8.75 -11.74
N ILE A 180 -21.12 -7.68 -10.98
CA ILE A 180 -20.84 -7.61 -9.56
C ILE A 180 -22.16 -7.68 -8.80
N ASP A 181 -22.27 -8.62 -7.87
CA ASP A 181 -23.40 -8.67 -6.95
C ASP A 181 -23.28 -7.55 -5.92
N GLN A 182 -24.08 -6.51 -6.12
CA GLN A 182 -24.14 -5.33 -5.27
C GLN A 182 -24.66 -5.65 -3.86
N SER A 183 -25.51 -6.66 -3.73
CA SER A 183 -26.06 -7.08 -2.44
C SER A 183 -25.03 -7.77 -1.56
N ALA A 184 -23.95 -8.26 -2.18
CA ALA A 184 -22.84 -8.93 -1.52
C ALA A 184 -21.71 -7.97 -1.09
N ILE A 185 -21.82 -6.65 -1.34
CA ILE A 185 -20.81 -5.67 -0.90
C ILE A 185 -20.91 -5.53 0.63
N ARG A 186 -20.11 -6.32 1.34
CA ARG A 186 -19.99 -6.25 2.80
C ARG A 186 -18.73 -5.49 3.17
N LYS A 187 -18.87 -4.50 4.04
CA LYS A 187 -17.76 -3.82 4.71
C LYS A 187 -17.47 -4.53 6.03
N PHE A 188 -16.19 -4.68 6.36
CA PHE A 188 -15.71 -5.27 7.60
C PHE A 188 -14.96 -4.24 8.43
#